data_AF-A0A8V1A9B8-F1
#
_entry.id   AF-A0A8V1A9B8-F1
#
_cell.length_a   1.000
_cell.length_b   1.000
_cell.length_c   1.000
_cell.angle_alpha   90.00
_cell.angle_beta   90.00
_cell.angle_gamma   90.00
#
_symmetry.space_group_name_H-M   'P 1'
#
loop_
_entity.id
_entity.type
_entity.pdbx_description
1 polymer ?
#
loop_
_entity_poly.entity_id
_entity_poly.type
_entity_poly.pdbx_seq_one_letter_code
_entity_poly.pdbx_strand_id
1 'polypeptide(L)'
;MQEIPENAADTAHLAFLHGPAILSGSDLRYTKSRLWDFMKHVWKAEWQPEPEPHRHCSHMQLQHTATIFGRRFPLLDLSVSARQVGPGLVFLIFKHAFLGHGIILQTVTPLEPLLQNVVHKIYYQKNVPAIIPKFILRAECIQVNETLPV
;
A
#
# COMPACT_ATOMS: atom_id res chain seq x y z
N MET A 1 3.64 -22.21 0.50
CA MET A 1 4.06 -20.81 0.25
C MET A 1 2.88 -19.90 0.46
N GLN A 2 3.01 -18.99 1.43
CA GLN A 2 1.97 -18.09 1.95
C GLN A 2 2.52 -16.65 2.03
N GLU A 3 3.50 -16.33 1.17
CA GLU A 3 4.37 -15.16 1.36
C GLU A 3 3.70 -13.84 0.98
N ILE A 4 2.85 -13.77 -0.06
CA ILE A 4 2.26 -12.50 -0.52
C ILE A 4 1.32 -11.86 0.52
N PRO A 5 0.35 -12.59 1.11
CA PRO A 5 -0.53 -12.02 2.13
C PRO A 5 0.23 -11.72 3.43
N GLU A 6 1.24 -12.52 3.77
CA GLU A 6 2.10 -12.29 4.94
C GLU A 6 2.98 -11.04 4.74
N ASN A 7 3.49 -10.80 3.53
CA ASN A 7 4.22 -9.58 3.16
C ASN A 7 3.33 -8.33 3.19
N ALA A 8 2.04 -8.44 2.89
CA ALA A 8 1.09 -7.34 3.04
C ALA A 8 0.82 -6.98 4.52
N ALA A 9 1.04 -7.91 5.45
CA ALA A 9 1.02 -7.67 6.89
C ALA A 9 2.40 -7.21 7.44
N ASP A 10 3.47 -7.31 6.64
CA ASP A 10 4.81 -6.87 7.02
C ASP A 10 5.00 -5.36 6.79
N THR A 11 4.67 -4.61 7.84
CA THR A 11 4.87 -3.17 7.95
C THR A 11 6.32 -2.70 7.74
N ALA A 12 7.33 -3.57 7.86
CA ALA A 12 8.74 -3.20 7.64
C ALA A 12 9.06 -2.99 6.14
N HIS A 13 8.32 -3.66 5.25
CA HIS A 13 8.48 -3.53 3.80
C HIS A 13 7.98 -2.16 3.29
N LEU A 14 6.95 -1.62 3.93
CA LEU A 14 6.35 -0.33 3.61
C LEU A 14 7.24 0.88 3.98
N ALA A 15 8.20 0.71 4.89
CA ALA A 15 9.17 1.76 5.20
C ALA A 15 10.36 1.78 4.22
N PHE A 16 10.70 0.62 3.63
CA PHE A 16 11.92 0.43 2.85
C PHE A 16 11.76 0.84 1.37
N LEU A 17 10.56 0.68 0.80
CA LEU A 17 10.26 1.08 -0.59
C LEU A 17 9.56 2.43 -0.73
N HIS A 18 8.97 2.97 0.34
CA HIS A 18 8.17 4.21 0.28
C HIS A 18 8.93 5.45 0.80
N GLY A 19 10.27 5.40 0.79
CA GLY A 19 11.16 6.45 1.30
C GLY A 19 11.22 7.70 0.41
N PRO A 20 11.38 7.58 -0.91
CA PRO A 20 11.21 8.71 -1.81
C PRO A 20 9.82 8.61 -2.47
N ALA A 21 9.20 9.76 -2.78
CA ALA A 21 7.87 9.89 -3.36
C ALA A 21 7.47 8.77 -4.33
N ILE A 22 6.17 8.46 -4.43
CA ILE A 22 5.50 7.52 -5.36
C ILE A 22 6.03 7.53 -6.83
N LEU A 23 6.85 8.52 -7.21
CA LEU A 23 7.49 8.72 -8.52
C LEU A 23 9.00 8.42 -8.56
N SER A 24 9.65 8.11 -7.45
CA SER A 24 11.08 7.79 -7.39
C SER A 24 11.24 6.29 -7.44
N GLY A 25 11.59 5.79 -8.63
CA GLY A 25 11.92 4.39 -8.85
C GLY A 25 12.96 3.84 -7.87
N SER A 26 13.02 2.51 -7.81
CA SER A 26 13.77 1.65 -6.89
C SER A 26 15.31 1.77 -6.93
N ASP A 27 15.87 2.83 -7.52
CA ASP A 27 17.33 3.01 -7.53
C ASP A 27 17.82 3.68 -6.24
N LEU A 28 18.26 2.83 -5.30
CA LEU A 28 18.82 3.22 -4.00
C LEU A 28 20.05 4.16 -4.10
N ARG A 29 20.66 4.30 -5.29
CA ARG A 29 21.78 5.22 -5.53
C ARG A 29 21.34 6.69 -5.56
N TYR A 30 20.08 6.96 -5.87
CA TYR A 30 19.54 8.32 -5.99
C TYR A 30 18.67 8.75 -4.80
N THR A 31 18.29 7.84 -3.91
CA THR A 31 17.56 8.13 -2.65
C THR A 31 18.32 9.00 -1.65
N LYS A 32 19.67 9.05 -1.73
CA LYS A 32 20.52 9.90 -0.88
C LYS A 32 20.96 11.20 -1.57
N SER A 33 20.14 11.72 -2.48
CA SER A 33 20.40 13.06 -3.03
C SER A 33 20.10 14.13 -1.97
N ARG A 34 21.10 14.96 -1.63
CA ARG A 34 20.97 16.19 -0.82
C ARG A 34 19.83 17.12 -1.26
N LEU A 35 19.28 16.91 -2.45
CA LEU A 35 18.15 17.67 -2.99
C LEU A 35 16.82 17.38 -2.27
N TRP A 36 16.68 16.28 -1.53
CA TRP A 36 15.41 15.90 -0.88
C TRP A 36 15.41 16.02 0.65
N ASP A 37 16.48 16.51 1.28
CA ASP A 37 16.57 16.69 2.74
C ASP A 37 15.46 17.60 3.32
N PHE A 38 14.87 18.45 2.46
CA PHE A 38 13.77 19.33 2.85
C PHE A 38 12.43 18.59 3.01
N MET A 39 12.26 17.40 2.44
CA MET A 39 11.02 16.63 2.47
C MET A 39 11.20 15.36 3.30
N LYS A 40 10.41 15.22 4.36
CA LYS A 40 10.42 14.02 5.22
C LYS A 40 9.06 13.34 5.19
N HIS A 41 9.08 12.02 5.00
CA HIS A 41 7.93 11.15 5.04
C HIS A 41 7.93 10.37 6.36
N VAL A 42 6.80 10.38 7.07
CA VAL A 42 6.61 9.62 8.31
C VAL A 42 5.49 8.63 8.08
N TRP A 43 5.81 7.35 8.22
CA TRP A 43 4.87 6.25 8.14
C TRP A 43 4.64 5.68 9.54
N LYS A 44 3.38 5.52 9.92
CA LYS A 44 2.95 4.82 11.14
C LYS A 44 2.04 3.69 10.72
N ALA A 45 2.35 2.46 11.12
CA ALA A 45 1.56 1.30 10.82
C ALA A 45 1.20 0.57 12.10
N GLU A 46 -0.08 0.23 12.26
CA GLU A 46 -0.58 -0.55 13.39
C GLU A 46 -1.33 -1.75 12.82
N TRP A 47 -0.90 -2.96 13.17
CA TRP A 47 -1.55 -4.19 12.78
C TRP A 47 -2.15 -4.88 14.00
N GLN A 48 -3.34 -5.46 13.84
CA GLN A 48 -3.98 -6.26 14.87
C GLN A 48 -4.82 -7.38 14.25
N PRO A 49 -4.87 -8.57 14.89
CA PRO A 49 -5.82 -9.60 14.50
C PRO A 49 -7.24 -9.19 14.91
N GLU A 50 -8.24 -9.63 14.15
CA GLU A 50 -9.64 -9.45 14.56
C GLU A 50 -10.03 -10.46 15.66
N PRO A 51 -10.84 -10.07 16.65
CA PRO A 51 -11.33 -11.00 17.67
C PRO A 51 -12.31 -12.02 17.09
N GLU A 52 -12.65 -13.04 17.88
CA GLU A 52 -13.69 -14.01 17.53
C GLU A 52 -15.01 -13.31 17.14
N PRO A 53 -15.73 -13.76 16.10
CA PRO A 53 -15.52 -14.98 15.30
C PRO A 53 -14.55 -14.83 14.11
N HIS A 54 -13.88 -13.69 13.96
CA HIS A 54 -13.13 -13.32 12.76
C HIS A 54 -11.62 -13.52 12.92
N ARG A 55 -11.17 -14.53 13.67
CA ARG A 55 -9.72 -14.79 13.85
C ARG A 55 -8.95 -15.07 12.56
N HIS A 56 -9.66 -15.40 11.48
CA HIS A 56 -9.08 -15.53 10.15
C HIS A 56 -8.83 -14.17 9.48
N CYS A 57 -9.22 -13.06 10.10
CA CYS A 57 -9.04 -11.71 9.60
C CYS A 57 -8.02 -10.93 10.42
N SER A 58 -7.43 -9.92 9.78
CA SER A 58 -6.61 -8.92 10.46
C SER A 58 -6.86 -7.54 9.87
N HIS A 59 -6.52 -6.52 10.65
CA HIS A 59 -6.62 -5.13 10.27
C HIS A 59 -5.27 -4.45 10.42
N MET A 60 -4.88 -3.68 9.41
CA MET A 60 -3.73 -2.80 9.44
C MET A 60 -4.17 -1.36 9.16
N GLN A 61 -3.76 -0.43 10.00
CA GLN A 61 -3.95 0.99 9.76
C GLN A 61 -2.59 1.62 9.47
N LEU A 62 -2.44 2.17 8.27
CA LEU A 62 -1.26 2.90 7.82
C LEU A 62 -1.58 4.38 7.74
N GLN A 63 -0.78 5.21 8.39
CA GLN A 63 -0.82 6.66 8.31
C GLN A 63 0.50 7.16 7.76
N HIS A 64 0.43 7.90 6.66
CA HIS A 64 1.51 8.63 6.06
C HIS A 64 1.34 10.11 6.31
N THR A 65 2.42 10.76 6.73
CA THR A 65 2.47 12.21 6.91
C THR A 65 3.70 12.75 6.21
N ALA A 66 3.54 13.80 5.39
CA ALA A 66 4.67 14.46 4.75
C ALA A 66 4.93 15.82 5.40
N THR A 67 6.20 16.13 5.61
CA THR A 67 6.66 17.45 6.01
C THR A 67 7.62 18.01 4.97
N ILE A 68 7.45 19.28 4.60
CA ILE A 68 8.30 20.01 3.65
C ILE A 68 8.84 21.23 4.41
N PHE A 69 10.16 21.39 4.45
CA PHE A 69 10.87 22.39 5.27
C PHE A 69 10.43 22.38 6.75
N GLY A 70 10.19 21.19 7.31
CA GLY A 70 9.77 21.00 8.70
C GLY A 70 8.31 21.37 8.99
N ARG A 71 7.52 21.78 7.99
CA ARG A 71 6.08 22.03 8.13
C ARG A 71 5.28 20.86 7.57
N ARG A 72 4.22 20.43 8.27
CA ARG A 72 3.30 19.40 7.77
C ARG A 72 2.54 19.91 6.56
N PHE A 73 2.41 19.07 5.55
CA PHE A 73 1.59 19.31 4.36
C PHE A 73 0.41 18.34 4.34
N PRO A 74 -0.75 18.69 4.94
CA PRO A 74 -1.89 17.79 5.07
C PRO A 74 -2.44 17.26 3.73
N LEU A 75 -2.17 17.95 2.63
CA LEU A 75 -2.54 17.54 1.28
C LEU A 75 -1.78 16.30 0.76
N LEU A 76 -0.70 15.92 1.44
CA LEU A 76 0.13 14.75 1.13
C LEU A 76 -0.06 13.63 2.16
N ASP A 77 -0.90 13.86 3.17
CA ASP A 77 -1.18 12.87 4.19
C ASP A 77 -2.11 11.81 3.61
N LEU A 78 -1.72 10.55 3.80
CA LEU A 78 -2.46 9.40 3.30
C LEU A 78 -2.83 8.50 4.47
N SER A 79 -4.09 8.07 4.52
CA SER A 79 -4.55 7.06 5.45
C SER A 79 -5.07 5.86 4.66
N VAL A 80 -4.46 4.70 4.91
CA VAL A 80 -4.83 3.42 4.31
C VAL A 80 -5.20 2.45 5.42
N SER A 81 -6.34 1.80 5.27
CA SER A 81 -6.77 0.69 6.11
C SER A 81 -6.72 -0.57 5.24
N ALA A 82 -5.95 -1.55 5.65
CA ALA A 82 -5.92 -2.87 5.04
C ALA A 82 -6.70 -3.83 5.93
N ARG A 83 -7.67 -4.56 5.36
CA ARG A 83 -8.27 -5.71 6.03
C ARG A 83 -7.90 -6.96 5.25
N GLN A 84 -7.20 -7.88 5.89
CA GLN A 84 -6.91 -9.18 5.33
C GLN A 84 -7.97 -10.17 5.81
N VAL A 85 -8.43 -11.03 4.91
CA VAL A 85 -9.39 -12.10 5.18
C VAL A 85 -8.79 -13.41 4.69
N GLY A 86 -8.41 -14.25 5.66
CA GLY A 86 -7.67 -15.47 5.42
C GLY A 86 -6.35 -15.20 4.68
N PRO A 87 -5.84 -16.20 3.94
CA PRO A 87 -4.56 -16.12 3.27
C PRO A 87 -4.66 -15.62 1.81
N GLY A 88 -5.80 -15.10 1.36
CA GLY A 88 -6.02 -14.91 -0.08
C GLY A 88 -6.78 -13.66 -0.48
N LEU A 89 -7.24 -12.85 0.48
CA LEU A 89 -8.03 -11.66 0.20
C LEU A 89 -7.57 -10.50 1.06
N VAL A 90 -7.29 -9.36 0.42
CA VAL A 90 -6.98 -8.10 1.09
C VAL A 90 -7.87 -7.00 0.53
N PHE A 91 -8.43 -6.22 1.43
CA PHE A 91 -9.14 -4.98 1.13
C PHE A 91 -8.24 -3.81 1.51
N LEU A 92 -7.73 -3.09 0.52
CA LEU A 92 -6.98 -1.86 0.73
C LEU A 92 -7.93 -0.67 0.56
N ILE A 93 -8.36 -0.08 1.66
CA ILE A 93 -9.26 1.05 1.72
C ILE A 93 -8.44 2.29 1.97
N PHE A 94 -8.45 3.24 1.06
CA PHE A 94 -7.74 4.50 1.25
C PHE A 94 -8.71 5.67 1.17
N LYS A 95 -8.48 6.64 2.04
CA LYS A 95 -9.25 7.89 2.10
C LYS A 95 -8.26 9.04 2.08
N HIS A 96 -8.43 9.91 1.11
CA HIS A 96 -7.58 11.08 0.93
C HIS A 96 -8.45 12.30 0.63
N ALA A 97 -8.16 13.43 1.27
CA ALA A 97 -8.96 14.64 1.15
C ALA A 97 -9.10 15.12 -0.31
N PHE A 98 -8.00 15.03 -1.08
CA PHE A 98 -7.96 15.42 -2.50
C PHE A 98 -8.21 14.27 -3.49
N LEU A 99 -7.48 13.14 -3.37
CA LEU A 99 -7.59 12.02 -4.30
C LEU A 99 -8.92 11.27 -4.18
N GLY A 100 -9.64 11.42 -3.07
CA GLY A 100 -10.92 10.77 -2.85
C GLY A 100 -10.86 9.53 -1.98
N HIS A 101 -11.92 8.73 -2.07
CA HIS A 101 -11.99 7.43 -1.42
C HIS A 101 -12.13 6.31 -2.45
N GLY A 102 -11.46 5.19 -2.16
CA GLY A 102 -11.50 4.00 -3.00
C GLY A 102 -11.15 2.77 -2.21
N ILE A 103 -11.33 1.63 -2.86
CA ILE A 103 -10.97 0.32 -2.35
C ILE A 103 -10.32 -0.49 -3.46
N ILE A 104 -9.19 -1.12 -3.14
CA ILE A 104 -8.59 -2.18 -3.97
C ILE A 104 -8.88 -3.50 -3.29
N LEU A 105 -9.46 -4.43 -4.05
CA LEU A 105 -9.54 -5.83 -3.69
C LEU A 105 -8.36 -6.53 -4.33
N GLN A 106 -7.46 -7.07 -3.51
CA GLN A 106 -6.38 -7.94 -3.94
C GLN A 106 -6.75 -9.37 -3.57
N THR A 107 -6.79 -10.25 -4.56
CA THR A 107 -6.97 -11.69 -4.34
C THR A 107 -5.73 -12.45 -4.79
N VAL A 108 -5.31 -13.42 -3.99
CA VAL A 108 -4.24 -14.35 -4.29
C VAL A 108 -4.83 -15.76 -4.32
N THR A 109 -4.80 -16.38 -5.49
CA THR A 109 -5.29 -17.75 -5.67
C THR A 109 -4.12 -18.66 -6.04
N PRO A 110 -3.81 -19.70 -5.24
CA PRO A 110 -2.81 -20.69 -5.62
C PRO A 110 -3.36 -21.53 -6.78
N LEU A 111 -2.65 -21.55 -7.91
CA LEU A 111 -2.98 -22.41 -9.06
C LEU A 111 -2.19 -23.71 -9.01
N GLU A 112 -0.92 -23.64 -8.61
CA GLU A 112 0.00 -24.78 -8.41
C GLU A 112 0.95 -24.45 -7.25
N PRO A 113 1.74 -25.41 -6.71
CA PRO A 113 2.62 -25.15 -5.57
C PRO A 113 3.56 -23.94 -5.75
N LEU A 114 4.00 -23.64 -6.99
CA LEU A 114 4.88 -22.53 -7.33
C LEU A 114 4.20 -21.46 -8.21
N LEU A 115 2.89 -21.54 -8.43
CA LEU A 115 2.15 -20.62 -9.31
C LEU A 115 0.98 -19.99 -8.56
N GLN A 116 0.98 -18.66 -8.47
CA GLN A 116 -0.09 -17.90 -7.85
C GLN A 116 -0.67 -16.91 -8.86
N ASN A 117 -2.00 -16.79 -8.86
CA ASN A 117 -2.71 -15.77 -9.61
C ASN A 117 -3.08 -14.63 -8.67
N VAL A 118 -2.51 -13.44 -8.92
CA VAL A 118 -2.80 -12.23 -8.16
C VAL A 118 -3.70 -11.33 -9.00
N VAL A 119 -4.85 -10.94 -8.46
CA VAL A 119 -5.80 -10.06 -9.14
C VAL A 119 -6.10 -8.85 -8.27
N HIS A 120 -5.90 -7.67 -8.83
CA HIS A 120 -6.29 -6.39 -8.23
C HIS A 120 -7.51 -5.82 -8.93
N LYS A 121 -8.54 -5.45 -8.16
CA LYS A 121 -9.73 -4.73 -8.66
C LYS A 121 -9.91 -3.45 -7.86
N ILE A 122 -9.98 -2.32 -8.55
CA ILE A 122 -10.22 -1.02 -7.91
C ILE A 122 -11.65 -0.55 -8.11
N TYR A 123 -12.28 -0.11 -7.02
CA TYR A 123 -13.54 0.62 -7.03
C TYR A 123 -13.31 2.00 -6.43
N TYR A 124 -13.91 3.01 -7.02
CA TYR A 124 -13.58 4.40 -6.71
C TYR A 124 -14.82 5.30 -6.78
N GLN A 125 -14.77 6.41 -6.04
CA GLN A 125 -15.81 7.43 -6.08
C GLN A 125 -16.07 7.95 -7.52
N LYS A 126 -17.35 8.10 -7.88
CA LYS A 126 -17.79 8.38 -9.26
C LYS A 126 -17.30 9.73 -9.82
N ASN A 127 -17.09 10.72 -8.96
CA ASN A 127 -16.70 12.07 -9.33
C ASN A 127 -15.20 12.24 -9.59
N VAL A 128 -14.40 11.16 -9.52
CA VAL A 128 -12.96 11.22 -9.79
C VAL A 128 -12.64 10.76 -11.20
N PRO A 129 -11.79 11.50 -11.94
CA PRO A 129 -11.34 11.10 -13.26
C PRO A 129 -10.70 9.72 -13.24
N ALA A 130 -11.11 8.83 -14.16
CA ALA A 130 -10.67 7.42 -14.20
C ALA A 130 -9.14 7.22 -14.32
N ILE A 131 -8.38 8.25 -14.71
CA ILE A 131 -6.92 8.20 -14.72
C ILE A 131 -6.33 8.04 -13.31
N ILE A 132 -6.96 8.60 -12.29
CA ILE A 132 -6.51 8.53 -10.90
C ILE A 132 -6.56 7.09 -10.36
N PRO A 133 -7.71 6.38 -10.34
CA PRO A 133 -7.76 5.00 -9.90
C PRO A 133 -6.91 4.07 -10.77
N LYS A 134 -6.80 4.31 -12.08
CA LYS A 134 -5.90 3.51 -12.94
C LYS A 134 -4.43 3.67 -12.55
N PHE A 135 -4.01 4.90 -12.22
CA PHE A 135 -2.66 5.17 -11.74
C PHE A 135 -2.40 4.46 -10.40
N ILE A 136 -3.32 4.59 -9.44
CA ILE A 136 -3.20 3.93 -8.12
C ILE A 136 -3.13 2.41 -8.28
N LEU A 137 -4.03 1.83 -9.08
CA LEU A 137 -4.04 0.38 -9.36
C LEU A 137 -2.72 -0.08 -9.99
N ARG A 138 -2.18 0.68 -10.95
CA ARG A 138 -0.89 0.35 -11.57
C ARG A 138 0.25 0.41 -10.55
N ALA A 139 0.27 1.43 -9.69
CA ALA A 139 1.28 1.57 -8.64
C ALA A 139 1.25 0.37 -7.67
N GLU A 140 0.05 -0.06 -7.27
CA GLU A 140 -0.15 -1.26 -6.44
C GLU A 140 0.37 -2.53 -7.12
N CYS A 141 0.01 -2.74 -8.39
CA CYS A 141 0.47 -3.91 -9.14
C CYS A 141 2.00 -3.96 -9.28
N ILE A 142 2.65 -2.81 -9.48
CA ILE A 142 4.13 -2.73 -9.52
C ILE A 142 4.69 -3.12 -8.15
N GLN A 143 4.17 -2.56 -7.06
CA GLN A 143 4.65 -2.87 -5.71
C GLN A 143 4.56 -4.36 -5.39
N VAL A 144 3.42 -5.00 -5.68
CA VAL A 144 3.26 -6.43 -5.43
C VAL A 144 4.17 -7.27 -6.33
N ASN A 145 4.33 -6.90 -7.60
CA ASN A 145 5.17 -7.66 -8.52
C ASN A 145 6.65 -7.67 -8.12
N GLU A 146 7.16 -6.55 -7.59
CA GLU A 146 8.55 -6.46 -7.08
C GLU A 146 8.77 -7.29 -5.80
N THR A 147 7.70 -7.72 -5.13
CA THR A 147 7.77 -8.60 -3.94
C THR A 147 7.65 -10.09 -4.23
N LEU A 148 7.41 -10.46 -5.51
CA LEU A 148 7.36 -11.86 -5.93
C LEU A 148 8.77 -12.35 -6.28
N PRO A 149 9.27 -13.43 -5.66
CA PRO A 149 10.48 -14.08 -6.16
C PRO A 149 10.22 -14.62 -7.58
N VAL A 150 11.11 -14.26 -8.52
CA VAL A 150 11.14 -14.78 -9.89
C VAL A 150 11.72 -16.19 -9.91
#